data_AF-A0A369Q4W4-F1
#
_entry.id   AF-A0A369Q4W4-F1
#
_cell.length_a   1.000
_cell.length_b   1.000
_cell.length_c   1.000
_cell.angle_alpha   90.00
_cell.angle_beta   90.00
_cell.angle_gamma   90.00
#
_symmetry.space_group_name_H-M   'P 1'
#
loop_
_entity.id
_entity.type
_entity.pdbx_description
1 polymer ?
#
loop_
_entity_poly.entity_id
_entity_poly.type
_entity_poly.pdbx_seq_one_letter_code
_entity_poly.pdbx_strand_id
1 'polypeptide(L)'
;MKKLVWVLAVVVLWLGCKQKVPNGIINRDKMEDILYDIHLVDGYLSTIYMQDSARKVGAAYYNGIYKKYNTDSVQYTRSLTYYNGNPEVLQEIYKGIAKKLEDQKIKMQKADSLIQKKRFRADSLKIIKNFKTDSLAIRKKMKPDSLSKAKADAQIKKRKAQADSLLNSKKGRELQVVPTLVQ
;
A
#
# COMPACT_ATOMS: atom_id res chain seq x y z
N MET A 1 34.87 -12.65 -55.32
CA MET A 1 34.97 -13.30 -53.99
C MET A 1 34.96 -12.33 -52.80
N LYS A 2 35.63 -11.16 -52.88
CA LYS A 2 35.69 -10.16 -51.77
C LYS A 2 34.32 -9.64 -51.30
N LYS A 3 33.35 -9.46 -52.20
CA LYS A 3 31.99 -8.99 -51.85
C LYS A 3 31.17 -10.04 -51.09
N LEU A 4 31.41 -11.33 -51.34
CA LEU A 4 30.71 -12.43 -50.66
C LEU A 4 31.19 -12.57 -49.21
N VAL A 5 32.48 -12.37 -48.97
CA VAL A 5 33.09 -12.36 -47.63
C VAL A 5 32.51 -11.23 -46.78
N TRP A 6 32.31 -10.05 -47.36
CA TRP A 6 31.68 -8.91 -46.67
C TRP A 6 30.22 -9.18 -46.30
N VAL A 7 29.44 -9.79 -47.20
CA VAL A 7 28.05 -10.16 -46.91
C VAL A 7 27.98 -11.24 -45.83
N LEU A 8 28.87 -12.25 -45.88
CA LEU A 8 28.92 -13.32 -44.88
C LEU A 8 29.33 -12.79 -43.49
N ALA A 9 30.26 -11.83 -43.45
CA ALA A 9 30.66 -11.17 -42.20
C ALA A 9 29.50 -10.39 -41.57
N VAL A 10 28.71 -9.67 -42.37
CA VAL A 10 27.52 -8.93 -41.89
C VAL A 10 26.44 -9.87 -41.36
N VAL A 11 26.23 -11.03 -42.01
CA VAL A 11 25.27 -12.06 -41.54
C VAL A 11 25.72 -12.68 -40.22
N VAL A 12 27.02 -12.97 -40.04
CA VAL A 12 27.57 -13.51 -38.78
C VAL A 12 27.47 -12.49 -37.64
N LEU A 13 27.61 -11.19 -37.93
CA LEU A 13 27.39 -10.10 -36.97
C LEU A 13 25.93 -9.98 -36.51
N TRP A 14 24.96 -10.36 -37.35
CA TRP A 14 23.52 -10.38 -37.00
C TRP A 14 23.06 -11.62 -36.25
N LEU A 15 23.87 -12.70 -36.25
CA LEU A 15 23.66 -13.88 -35.39
C LEU A 15 24.16 -13.66 -33.95
N GLY A 16 24.32 -12.40 -33.54
CA GLY A 16 24.63 -11.97 -32.19
C GLY A 16 23.90 -12.81 -31.14
N CYS A 17 24.71 -13.35 -30.23
CA CYS A 17 24.37 -14.43 -29.31
C CYS A 17 23.06 -14.15 -28.55
N LYS A 18 21.95 -14.77 -28.96
CA LYS A 18 20.79 -14.92 -28.06
C LYS A 18 21.27 -15.76 -26.88
N GLN A 19 21.57 -15.13 -25.74
CA GLN A 19 21.89 -15.82 -24.50
C GLN A 19 20.70 -16.74 -24.16
N LYS A 20 20.88 -18.04 -24.42
CA LYS A 20 19.93 -19.05 -23.99
C LYS A 20 19.93 -19.06 -22.47
N VAL A 21 18.75 -18.89 -21.87
CA VAL A 21 18.57 -19.05 -20.42
C VAL A 21 19.05 -20.47 -20.05
N PRO A 22 20.01 -20.62 -19.12
CA PRO A 22 20.46 -21.94 -18.69
C PRO A 22 19.32 -22.79 -18.12
N ASN A 23 19.44 -24.11 -18.24
CA ASN A 23 18.47 -25.02 -17.63
C ASN A 23 18.47 -24.85 -16.10
N GLY A 24 17.29 -24.94 -15.49
CA GLY A 24 17.12 -24.84 -14.04
C GLY A 24 17.03 -23.41 -13.50
N ILE A 25 17.08 -22.38 -14.35
CA ILE A 25 16.78 -21.01 -13.96
C ILE A 25 15.26 -20.82 -13.86
N ILE A 26 14.82 -20.19 -12.79
CA ILE A 26 13.42 -19.78 -12.58
C ILE A 26 13.03 -18.81 -13.70
N ASN A 27 11.92 -19.07 -14.38
CA ASN A 27 11.41 -18.18 -15.42
C ASN A 27 11.19 -16.75 -14.89
N ARG A 28 11.40 -15.75 -15.75
CA ARG A 28 11.32 -14.32 -15.44
C ARG A 28 10.05 -13.95 -14.68
N ASP A 29 8.89 -14.37 -15.14
CA ASP A 29 7.61 -13.98 -14.54
C ASP A 29 7.44 -14.59 -13.13
N LYS A 30 7.89 -15.85 -12.95
CA LYS A 30 7.93 -16.49 -11.63
C LYS A 30 8.96 -15.83 -10.72
N MET A 31 10.12 -15.43 -11.25
CA MET A 31 11.15 -14.74 -10.48
C MET A 31 10.67 -13.36 -10.01
N GLU A 32 9.91 -12.64 -10.85
CA GLU A 32 9.27 -11.38 -10.48
C GLU A 32 8.33 -11.55 -9.29
N ASP A 33 7.48 -12.59 -9.29
CA ASP A 33 6.58 -12.88 -8.18
C ASP A 33 7.32 -13.30 -6.89
N ILE A 34 8.40 -14.10 -7.02
CA ILE A 34 9.24 -14.48 -5.88
C ILE A 34 9.91 -13.26 -5.26
N LEU A 35 10.55 -12.42 -6.07
CA LEU A 35 11.23 -11.21 -5.60
C LEU A 35 10.25 -10.21 -5.00
N TYR A 36 9.05 -10.07 -5.57
CA TYR A 36 7.98 -9.27 -4.97
C TYR A 36 7.66 -9.72 -3.54
N ASP A 37 7.43 -11.02 -3.31
CA ASP A 37 7.12 -11.54 -1.98
C ASP A 37 8.33 -11.45 -1.03
N ILE A 38 9.55 -11.70 -1.52
CA ILE A 38 10.78 -11.56 -0.73
C ILE A 38 10.94 -10.12 -0.25
N HIS A 39 10.79 -9.13 -1.13
CA HIS A 39 10.93 -7.72 -0.75
C HIS A 39 9.82 -7.24 0.19
N LEU A 40 8.61 -7.80 0.09
CA LEU A 40 7.55 -7.54 1.07
C LEU A 40 7.94 -8.06 2.45
N VAL A 41 8.49 -9.28 2.51
CA VAL A 41 9.03 -9.85 3.75
C VAL A 41 10.20 -9.02 4.27
N ASP A 42 11.14 -8.61 3.42
CA ASP A 42 12.27 -7.77 3.82
C ASP A 42 11.80 -6.44 4.44
N GLY A 43 10.77 -5.82 3.85
CA GLY A 43 10.12 -4.63 4.39
C GLY A 43 9.43 -4.86 5.73
N TYR A 44 8.90 -6.06 5.98
CA TYR A 44 8.39 -6.43 7.30
C TYR A 44 9.53 -6.68 8.30
N LEU A 45 10.55 -7.44 7.91
CA LEU A 45 11.68 -7.78 8.76
C LEU A 45 12.48 -6.55 9.20
N SER A 46 12.54 -5.51 8.37
CA SER A 46 13.20 -4.24 8.72
C SER A 46 12.52 -3.51 9.90
N THR A 47 11.28 -3.87 10.24
CA THR A 47 10.57 -3.35 11.42
C THR A 47 10.95 -4.05 12.72
N ILE A 48 11.65 -5.19 12.64
CA ILE A 48 12.08 -5.98 13.80
C ILE A 48 13.45 -5.50 14.25
N TYR A 49 13.50 -4.85 15.42
CA TYR A 49 14.73 -4.27 15.96
C TYR A 49 15.81 -5.31 16.31
N MET A 50 15.42 -6.48 16.83
CA MET A 50 16.36 -7.53 17.23
C MET A 50 16.77 -8.40 16.04
N GLN A 51 18.02 -8.30 15.62
CA GLN A 51 18.54 -8.96 14.41
C GLN A 51 18.39 -10.48 14.44
N ASP A 52 18.63 -11.15 15.57
CA ASP A 52 18.47 -12.61 15.68
C ASP A 52 17.01 -13.04 15.53
N SER A 53 16.09 -12.22 16.06
CA SER A 53 14.66 -12.43 15.86
C SER A 53 14.27 -12.23 14.39
N ALA A 54 14.76 -11.16 13.76
CA ALA A 54 14.52 -10.90 12.34
C ALA A 54 15.04 -12.05 11.46
N ARG A 55 16.23 -12.59 11.74
CA ARG A 55 16.78 -13.75 11.02
C ARG A 55 15.92 -15.00 11.17
N LYS A 56 15.52 -15.35 12.40
CA LYS A 56 14.70 -16.53 12.66
C LYS A 56 13.35 -16.44 11.96
N VAL A 57 12.70 -15.27 12.04
CA VAL A 57 11.42 -14.99 11.39
C VAL A 57 11.58 -15.01 9.87
N GLY A 58 12.61 -14.36 9.34
CA GLY A 58 12.90 -14.30 7.90
C GLY A 58 13.12 -15.68 7.29
N ALA A 59 13.86 -16.56 7.96
CA ALA A 59 14.07 -17.93 7.48
C ALA A 59 12.75 -18.69 7.29
N ALA A 60 11.79 -18.53 8.21
CA ALA A 60 10.47 -19.15 8.09
C ALA A 60 9.68 -18.59 6.90
N TYR A 61 9.70 -17.27 6.70
CA TYR A 61 9.04 -16.62 5.58
C TYR A 61 9.65 -17.01 4.23
N TYR A 62 10.97 -16.96 4.07
CA TYR A 62 11.64 -17.33 2.82
C TYR A 62 11.37 -18.79 2.47
N ASN A 63 11.39 -19.70 3.45
CA ASN A 63 11.00 -21.10 3.25
C ASN A 63 9.54 -21.24 2.78
N GLY A 64 8.63 -20.43 3.31
CA GLY A 64 7.24 -20.37 2.87
C GLY A 64 7.10 -19.89 1.42
N ILE A 65 7.86 -18.87 1.03
CA ILE A 65 7.91 -18.34 -0.34
C ILE A 65 8.42 -19.41 -1.31
N TYR A 66 9.53 -20.08 -0.97
CA TYR A 66 10.08 -21.14 -1.81
C TYR A 66 9.06 -22.27 -2.05
N LYS A 67 8.35 -22.68 -1.00
CA LYS A 67 7.24 -23.65 -1.12
C LYS A 67 6.11 -23.14 -2.01
N LYS A 68 5.67 -21.89 -1.82
CA LYS A 68 4.59 -21.26 -2.62
C LYS A 68 4.87 -21.31 -4.12
N TYR A 69 6.13 -21.11 -4.52
CA TYR A 69 6.52 -21.06 -5.94
C TYR A 69 7.13 -22.37 -6.49
N ASN A 70 7.12 -23.44 -5.69
CA ASN A 70 7.73 -24.73 -6.02
C ASN A 70 9.20 -24.57 -6.45
N THR A 71 9.99 -23.92 -5.60
CA THR A 71 11.44 -23.73 -5.74
C THR A 71 12.12 -24.05 -4.41
N ASP A 72 13.45 -24.02 -4.37
CA ASP A 72 14.25 -24.03 -3.15
C ASP A 72 15.25 -22.85 -3.14
N SER A 73 16.01 -22.74 -2.05
CA SER A 73 17.04 -21.70 -1.90
C SER A 73 18.15 -21.82 -2.93
N VAL A 74 18.52 -23.05 -3.34
CA VAL A 74 19.61 -23.30 -4.29
C VAL A 74 19.22 -22.82 -5.68
N GLN A 75 18.04 -23.19 -6.15
CA GLN A 75 17.48 -22.79 -7.43
C GLN A 75 17.22 -21.28 -7.46
N TYR A 76 16.70 -20.71 -6.37
CA TYR A 76 16.54 -19.27 -6.22
C TYR A 76 17.87 -18.53 -6.33
N THR A 77 18.87 -18.90 -5.53
CA THR A 77 20.18 -18.24 -5.55
C THR A 77 20.85 -18.36 -6.92
N ARG A 78 20.79 -19.53 -7.56
CA ARG A 78 21.31 -19.72 -8.92
C ARG A 78 20.61 -18.81 -9.93
N SER A 79 19.29 -18.69 -9.83
CA SER A 79 18.49 -17.83 -10.71
C SER A 79 18.79 -16.36 -10.48
N LEU A 80 18.92 -15.95 -9.22
CA LEU A 80 19.30 -14.59 -8.86
C LEU A 80 20.68 -14.22 -9.42
N THR A 81 21.67 -15.12 -9.30
CA THR A 81 22.99 -14.91 -9.91
C THR A 81 22.90 -14.75 -11.43
N TYR A 82 22.07 -15.55 -12.10
CA TYR A 82 21.82 -15.38 -13.54
C TYR A 82 21.24 -14.01 -13.85
N TYR A 83 20.18 -13.59 -13.16
CA TYR A 83 19.55 -12.28 -13.43
C TYR A 83 20.46 -11.10 -13.08
N ASN A 84 21.29 -11.20 -12.03
CA ASN A 84 22.31 -10.19 -11.72
C ASN A 84 23.36 -10.03 -12.83
N GLY A 85 23.65 -11.12 -13.56
CA GLY A 85 24.50 -11.07 -14.75
C GLY A 85 23.79 -10.57 -16.03
N ASN A 86 22.47 -10.35 -15.98
CA ASN A 86 21.63 -9.92 -17.10
C ASN A 86 20.80 -8.69 -16.69
N PRO A 87 21.44 -7.51 -16.49
CA PRO A 87 20.82 -6.34 -15.88
C PRO A 87 19.60 -5.81 -16.64
N GLU A 88 19.56 -5.94 -17.97
CA GLU A 88 18.39 -5.53 -18.77
C GLU A 88 17.13 -6.33 -18.37
N VAL A 89 17.25 -7.65 -18.26
CA VAL A 89 16.15 -8.54 -17.86
C VAL A 89 15.77 -8.31 -16.40
N LEU A 90 16.76 -8.09 -15.53
CA LEU A 90 16.51 -7.77 -14.12
C LEU A 90 15.79 -6.43 -13.96
N GLN A 91 16.12 -5.43 -14.78
CA GLN A 91 15.43 -4.14 -14.78
C GLN A 91 13.95 -4.29 -15.16
N GLU A 92 13.63 -5.15 -16.13
CA GLU A 92 12.23 -5.46 -16.46
C GLU A 92 11.47 -6.09 -15.29
N ILE A 93 12.10 -7.04 -14.60
CA ILE A 93 11.54 -7.66 -13.38
C ILE A 93 11.23 -6.57 -12.34
N TYR A 94 12.20 -5.70 -12.04
CA TYR A 94 11.97 -4.64 -11.05
C TYR A 94 10.95 -3.59 -11.48
N LYS A 95 10.81 -3.30 -12.78
CA LYS A 95 9.71 -2.47 -13.30
C LYS A 95 8.34 -3.11 -13.02
N GLY A 96 8.22 -4.42 -13.20
CA GLY A 96 7.02 -5.19 -12.86
C GLY A 96 6.70 -5.14 -11.36
N ILE A 97 7.70 -5.38 -10.52
CA ILE A 97 7.58 -5.28 -9.05
C ILE A 97 7.13 -3.88 -8.62
N ALA A 98 7.77 -2.82 -9.13
CA ALA A 98 7.42 -1.44 -8.79
C ALA A 98 5.97 -1.12 -9.17
N LYS A 99 5.52 -1.57 -10.35
CA LYS A 99 4.13 -1.43 -10.77
C LYS A 99 3.16 -2.17 -9.84
N LYS A 100 3.47 -3.42 -9.47
CA LYS A 100 2.67 -4.20 -8.52
C LYS A 100 2.55 -3.50 -7.16
N LEU A 101 3.66 -2.94 -6.66
CA LEU A 101 3.67 -2.20 -5.39
C LEU A 101 2.81 -0.93 -5.47
N GLU A 102 2.89 -0.16 -6.56
CA GLU A 102 2.06 1.03 -6.75
C GLU A 102 0.57 0.66 -6.84
N ASP A 103 0.23 -0.40 -7.57
CA ASP A 103 -1.15 -0.89 -7.66
C ASP A 103 -1.70 -1.31 -6.29
N GLN A 104 -0.88 -1.96 -5.45
CA GLN A 104 -1.27 -2.30 -4.07
C GLN A 104 -1.44 -1.06 -3.20
N LYS A 105 -0.52 -0.09 -3.30
CA LYS A 105 -0.60 1.18 -2.56
C LYS A 105 -1.90 1.93 -2.88
N ILE A 106 -2.25 2.04 -4.16
CA ILE A 106 -3.51 2.70 -4.59
C ILE A 106 -4.73 1.96 -4.02
N LYS A 107 -4.74 0.62 -4.04
CA LYS A 107 -5.83 -0.18 -3.46
C LYS A 107 -5.96 0.05 -1.96
N MET A 108 -4.84 0.09 -1.23
CA MET A 108 -4.81 0.35 0.21
C MET A 108 -5.32 1.75 0.52
N GLN A 109 -4.83 2.78 -0.17
CA GLN A 109 -5.30 4.16 0.00
C GLN A 109 -6.81 4.29 -0.24
N LYS A 110 -7.33 3.60 -1.27
CA LYS A 110 -8.78 3.58 -1.53
C LYS A 110 -9.55 2.89 -0.40
N ALA A 111 -9.05 1.74 0.09
CA ALA A 111 -9.67 1.03 1.21
C ALA A 111 -9.69 1.89 2.48
N ASP A 112 -8.57 2.55 2.79
CA ASP A 112 -8.44 3.46 3.94
C ASP A 112 -9.40 4.64 3.81
N SER A 113 -9.47 5.27 2.63
CA SER A 113 -10.43 6.36 2.36
C SER A 113 -11.88 5.92 2.60
N LEU A 114 -12.24 4.69 2.19
CA LEU A 114 -13.58 4.15 2.44
C LEU A 114 -13.83 3.89 3.92
N ILE A 115 -12.85 3.36 4.66
CA ILE A 115 -12.94 3.14 6.10
C ILE A 115 -13.11 4.47 6.84
N GLN A 116 -12.32 5.48 6.49
CA GLN A 116 -12.40 6.82 7.07
C GLN A 116 -13.76 7.46 6.79
N LYS A 117 -14.22 7.45 5.54
CA LYS A 117 -15.57 7.96 5.18
C LYS A 117 -16.70 7.27 5.97
N LYS A 118 -16.57 5.96 6.23
CA LYS A 118 -17.52 5.22 7.08
C LYS A 118 -17.44 5.68 8.55
N ARG A 119 -16.22 5.84 9.09
CA ARG A 119 -15.99 6.37 10.45
C ARG A 119 -16.57 7.77 10.60
N PHE A 120 -16.29 8.69 9.67
CA PHE A 120 -16.87 10.03 9.65
C PHE A 120 -18.39 10.01 9.65
N ARG A 121 -19.00 9.20 8.79
CA ARG A 121 -20.47 9.07 8.75
C ARG A 121 -21.02 8.64 10.11
N ALA A 122 -20.42 7.62 10.72
CA ALA A 122 -20.84 7.15 12.04
C ALA A 122 -20.68 8.22 13.13
N ASP A 123 -19.54 8.91 13.16
CA ASP A 123 -19.28 10.00 14.11
C ASP A 123 -20.21 11.20 13.88
N SER A 124 -20.51 11.52 12.62
CA SER A 124 -21.42 12.61 12.26
C SER A 124 -22.84 12.33 12.77
N LEU A 125 -23.30 11.08 12.60
CA LEU A 125 -24.60 10.65 13.12
C LEU A 125 -24.67 10.74 14.66
N LYS A 126 -23.59 10.36 15.36
CA LYS A 126 -23.51 10.52 16.83
C LYS A 126 -23.58 11.98 17.24
N ILE A 127 -22.83 12.87 16.58
CA ILE A 127 -22.81 14.30 16.88
C ILE A 127 -24.21 14.91 16.69
N ILE A 128 -24.86 14.63 15.55
CA ILE A 128 -26.21 15.13 15.25
C ILE A 128 -27.22 14.58 16.26
N LYS A 129 -27.14 13.30 16.63
CA LYS A 129 -28.04 12.69 17.62
C LYS A 129 -27.88 13.35 19.00
N ASN A 130 -26.65 13.60 19.43
CA ASN A 130 -26.37 14.27 20.70
C ASN A 130 -26.90 15.70 20.69
N PHE A 131 -26.62 16.47 19.63
CA PHE A 131 -27.18 17.82 19.46
C PHE A 131 -28.71 17.83 19.50
N LYS A 132 -29.37 16.89 18.80
CA LYS A 132 -30.84 16.79 18.81
C LYS A 132 -31.36 16.51 20.21
N THR A 133 -30.72 15.60 20.94
CA THR A 133 -31.10 15.24 22.32
C THR A 133 -30.94 16.44 23.26
N ASP A 134 -29.81 17.15 23.17
CA ASP A 134 -29.54 18.36 23.96
C ASP A 134 -30.55 19.46 23.64
N SER A 135 -30.84 19.68 22.36
CA SER A 135 -31.81 20.69 21.92
C SER A 135 -33.21 20.39 22.47
N LEU A 136 -33.64 19.13 22.43
CA LEU A 136 -34.92 18.71 23.01
C LEU A 136 -34.95 18.87 24.53
N ALA A 137 -33.86 18.54 25.23
CA ALA A 137 -33.76 18.73 26.67
C ALA A 137 -33.83 20.22 27.07
N ILE A 138 -33.19 21.11 26.30
CA ILE A 138 -33.26 22.56 26.51
C ILE A 138 -34.71 23.05 26.33
N ARG A 139 -35.39 22.63 25.26
CA ARG A 139 -36.80 22.98 25.01
C ARG A 139 -37.73 22.50 26.12
N LYS A 140 -37.51 21.29 26.64
CA LYS A 140 -38.32 20.71 27.74
C LYS A 140 -38.16 21.45 29.06
N LYS A 141 -36.99 22.03 29.34
CA LYS A 141 -36.68 22.75 30.59
C LYS A 141 -37.09 24.24 30.55
N MET A 142 -37.53 24.72 29.40
CA MET A 142 -37.88 26.11 29.17
C MET A 142 -39.28 26.44 29.73
N LYS A 143 -39.44 27.63 30.31
CA LYS A 143 -40.75 28.14 30.71
C LYS A 143 -41.49 28.71 29.48
N PRO A 144 -42.85 28.76 29.48
CA PRO A 144 -43.61 29.25 28.33
C PRO A 144 -43.55 30.78 28.12
N ASP A 145 -42.68 31.50 28.83
CA ASP A 145 -42.51 32.94 28.67
C ASP A 145 -41.49 33.32 27.56
N SER A 146 -41.65 34.52 27.02
CA SER A 146 -40.85 35.04 25.91
C SER A 146 -39.35 35.12 26.21
N LEU A 147 -38.97 35.42 27.45
CA LEU A 147 -37.57 35.60 27.86
C LEU A 147 -36.87 34.25 27.99
N SER A 148 -37.53 33.27 28.61
CA SER A 148 -37.05 31.88 28.66
C SER A 148 -36.90 31.29 27.25
N LYS A 149 -37.82 31.59 26.34
CA LYS A 149 -37.75 31.20 24.93
C LYS A 149 -36.52 31.75 24.21
N ALA A 150 -36.27 33.05 24.32
CA ALA A 150 -35.10 33.69 23.72
C ALA A 150 -33.78 33.10 24.26
N LYS A 151 -33.70 32.82 25.57
CA LYS A 151 -32.52 32.18 26.19
C LYS A 151 -32.28 30.75 25.69
N ALA A 152 -33.35 29.95 25.60
CA ALA A 152 -33.28 28.59 25.07
C ALA A 152 -32.82 28.58 23.60
N ASP A 153 -33.34 29.49 22.77
CA ASP A 153 -32.95 29.63 21.36
C ASP A 153 -31.47 30.00 21.22
N ALA A 154 -30.98 30.96 22.02
CA ALA A 154 -29.57 31.34 22.05
C ALA A 154 -28.66 30.16 22.47
N GLN A 155 -29.09 29.37 23.46
CA GLN A 155 -28.34 28.21 23.92
C GLN A 155 -28.29 27.10 22.86
N ILE A 156 -29.41 26.82 22.19
CA ILE A 156 -29.48 25.85 21.09
C ILE A 156 -28.60 26.30 19.93
N LYS A 157 -28.60 27.59 19.57
CA LYS A 157 -27.72 28.15 18.54
C LYS A 157 -26.25 27.94 18.87
N LYS A 158 -25.84 28.16 20.13
CA LYS A 158 -24.48 27.89 20.60
C LYS A 158 -24.11 26.40 20.50
N ARG A 159 -25.01 25.50 20.95
CA ARG A 159 -24.80 24.04 20.86
C ARG A 159 -24.71 23.55 19.41
N LYS A 160 -25.49 24.15 18.51
CA LYS A 160 -25.42 23.87 17.07
C LYS A 160 -24.05 24.25 16.50
N ALA A 161 -23.57 25.46 16.79
CA ALA A 161 -22.25 25.91 16.37
C ALA A 161 -21.12 25.03 16.91
N GLN A 162 -21.25 24.52 18.14
CA GLN A 162 -20.30 23.55 18.70
C GLN A 162 -20.32 22.21 17.94
N ALA A 163 -21.50 21.68 17.63
CA ALA A 163 -21.64 20.45 16.84
C ALA A 163 -21.05 20.60 15.44
N ASP A 164 -21.32 21.72 14.77
CA ASP A 164 -20.80 22.04 13.43
C ASP A 164 -19.25 22.16 13.45
N SER A 165 -18.69 22.80 14.47
CA SER A 165 -17.24 22.88 14.68
C SER A 165 -16.59 21.49 14.85
N LEU A 166 -17.22 20.61 15.64
CA LEU A 166 -16.72 19.24 15.84
C LEU A 166 -16.76 18.41 14.54
N LEU A 167 -17.83 18.55 13.75
CA LEU A 167 -17.94 17.91 12.43
C LEU A 167 -16.81 18.35 11.51
N ASN A 168 -16.55 19.66 11.44
CA ASN A 168 -15.48 20.22 10.60
C ASN A 168 -14.08 19.77 11.05
N SER A 169 -13.83 19.73 12.37
CA SER A 169 -12.56 19.21 12.91
C SER A 169 -12.34 17.72 12.58
N LYS A 170 -13.39 16.90 12.66
CA LYS A 170 -13.30 15.47 12.32
C LYS A 170 -13.11 15.25 10.82
N LYS A 171 -13.80 16.01 9.98
CA LYS A 171 -13.60 16.01 8.52
C LYS A 171 -12.17 16.39 8.13
N GLY A 172 -11.59 17.40 8.78
CA GLY A 172 -10.23 17.88 8.51
C GLY A 172 -9.14 16.88 8.92
N ARG A 173 -9.29 16.21 10.07
CA ARG A 173 -8.34 15.19 10.53
C ARG A 173 -8.28 13.96 9.62
N GLU A 174 -9.39 13.57 9.00
CA GLU A 174 -9.41 12.41 8.09
C GLU A 174 -8.67 12.67 6.77
N LEU A 175 -8.71 13.89 6.24
CA LEU A 175 -7.99 14.24 5.00
C LEU A 175 -6.45 14.16 5.14
N GLN A 176 -5.91 14.06 6.35
CA GLN A 176 -4.45 14.06 6.63
C GLN A 176 -3.86 12.68 6.98
N VAL A 177 -4.68 11.64 7.21
CA VAL A 177 -4.19 10.32 7.68
C VAL A 177 -3.71 9.42 6.54
N VAL A 178 -3.00 9.96 5.55
CA VAL A 178 -2.08 9.14 4.74
C VAL A 178 -0.69 9.45 5.27
N PRO A 179 -0.21 8.82 6.35
CA PRO A 179 1.18 8.94 6.70
C PRO A 179 1.95 8.19 5.62
N THR A 180 2.67 8.93 4.80
CA THR A 180 3.83 8.43 4.08
C THR A 180 4.86 8.03 5.13
N LEU A 181 4.75 6.82 5.69
CA LEU A 181 5.83 6.20 6.46
C LEU A 181 6.78 5.54 5.47
N VAL A 182 7.60 6.36 4.81
CA VAL A 182 8.89 5.95 4.24
C VAL A 182 9.81 7.16 4.38
N GLN A 183 10.65 7.16 5.42
CA GLN A 183 11.95 7.84 5.42
C GLN A 183 13.02 6.76 5.31
#